data_AF-X0ZCU3-F1
#
_entry.id   AF-X0ZCU3-F1
#
_cell.length_a   1.000
_cell.length_b   1.000
_cell.length_c   1.000
_cell.angle_alpha   90.00
_cell.angle_beta   90.00
_cell.angle_gamma   90.00
#
_symmetry.space_group_name_H-M   'P 1'
#
loop_
_entity.id
_entity.type
_entity.pdbx_description
1 polymer ?
#
loop_
_entity_poly.entity_id
_entity_poly.type
_entity_poly.pdbx_seq_one_letter_code
_entity_poly.pdbx_strand_id
1 'polypeptide(L)'
;MKIKMLKEAQRMTGTVKWYNEKKGFGFITLDSDGKDIFLHHTTLQPNEDNNITSGDCLTFTIKPQKKGLAATQVTRLEEVVQSRISKKNKPLKYKQIDSGLKFADLDLDSKILQAVRDSGYEAPTPIQAQAIPIILNGKDILGCAQTGTGKTAAFALPILQRLVSTKNNNNMKTKRKISVLVVAPTRELAIQIKDSFNIYGKYTGLRNTVVYGGVGQNPQVKKLQQGVDILIATPGRLLDLIRQGHINLGYVEFLILDEADRMLDMGFIKD
;
A
#
# COMPACT_ATOMS: atom_id res chain seq x y z
N MET A 1 -8.62 -18.50 41.82
CA MET A 1 -9.37 -17.27 41.49
C MET A 1 -9.32 -17.07 39.98
N LYS A 2 -10.39 -17.43 39.26
CA LYS A 2 -10.48 -17.41 37.79
C LYS A 2 -10.76 -15.98 37.31
N ILE A 3 -9.83 -15.36 36.59
CA ILE A 3 -10.08 -14.11 35.86
C ILE A 3 -10.72 -14.46 34.52
N LYS A 4 -12.00 -14.10 34.38
CA LYS A 4 -12.81 -14.17 33.16
C LYS A 4 -12.25 -13.16 32.15
N MET A 5 -11.63 -13.65 31.07
CA MET A 5 -11.33 -12.85 29.88
C MET A 5 -12.64 -12.58 29.12
N LEU A 6 -12.99 -11.31 28.93
CA LEU A 6 -14.04 -10.84 28.03
C LEU A 6 -13.69 -11.26 26.59
N LYS A 7 -14.45 -12.18 26.00
CA LYS A 7 -14.36 -12.50 24.57
C LYS A 7 -14.99 -11.34 23.79
N GLU A 8 -14.17 -10.46 23.21
CA GLU A 8 -14.63 -9.55 22.16
C GLU A 8 -15.14 -10.38 20.98
N ALA A 9 -16.35 -10.05 20.48
CA ALA A 9 -16.91 -10.74 19.33
C ALA A 9 -16.10 -10.39 18.08
N GLN A 10 -15.51 -11.41 17.44
CA GLN A 10 -14.65 -11.23 16.27
C GLN A 10 -15.47 -10.69 15.10
N ARG A 11 -15.12 -9.48 14.61
CA ARG A 11 -15.66 -8.96 13.34
C ARG A 11 -15.07 -9.76 12.19
N MET A 12 -15.93 -10.06 11.22
CA MET A 12 -15.63 -10.79 10.00
C MET A 12 -15.86 -9.89 8.80
N THR A 13 -15.21 -10.24 7.69
CA THR A 13 -15.40 -9.62 6.39
C THR A 13 -16.04 -10.62 5.44
N GLY A 14 -16.77 -10.10 4.46
CA GLY A 14 -17.33 -10.91 3.40
C GLY A 14 -17.93 -10.04 2.31
N THR A 15 -18.10 -10.66 1.16
CA THR A 15 -18.65 -10.02 -0.02
C THR A 15 -20.13 -10.37 -0.15
N VAL A 16 -20.98 -9.38 -0.41
CA VAL A 16 -22.40 -9.62 -0.65
C VAL A 16 -22.54 -10.47 -1.90
N LYS A 17 -23.01 -11.71 -1.71
CA LYS A 17 -23.28 -12.63 -2.82
C LYS A 17 -24.49 -12.13 -3.61
N TRP A 18 -25.56 -11.77 -2.89
CA TRP A 18 -26.73 -11.10 -3.43
C TRP A 18 -27.58 -10.53 -2.28
N TYR A 19 -28.40 -9.53 -2.59
CA TYR A 19 -29.34 -8.92 -1.65
C TYR A 19 -30.63 -8.56 -2.38
N ASN A 20 -31.78 -8.85 -1.77
CA ASN A 20 -33.09 -8.49 -2.30
C ASN A 20 -33.67 -7.37 -1.45
N GLU A 21 -33.60 -6.14 -1.96
CA GLU A 21 -34.08 -4.95 -1.27
C GLU A 21 -35.57 -5.02 -0.94
N LYS A 22 -36.41 -5.46 -1.88
CA LYS A 22 -37.87 -5.59 -1.68
C LYS A 22 -38.24 -6.56 -0.55
N LYS A 23 -37.42 -7.60 -0.35
CA LYS A 23 -37.64 -8.60 0.71
C LYS A 23 -36.81 -8.33 1.98
N GLY A 24 -35.86 -7.40 1.93
CA GLY A 24 -35.02 -7.00 3.06
C GLY A 24 -34.00 -8.06 3.51
N PHE A 25 -33.57 -8.99 2.65
CA PHE A 25 -32.56 -9.98 3.03
C PHE A 25 -31.67 -10.43 1.87
N GLY A 26 -30.53 -11.02 2.22
CA GLY A 26 -29.55 -11.56 1.28
C GLY A 26 -28.53 -12.47 1.95
N PHE A 27 -27.42 -12.72 1.26
CA PHE A 27 -26.31 -13.52 1.76
C PHE A 27 -24.97 -12.85 1.51
N ILE A 28 -24.06 -13.04 2.45
CA ILE A 28 -22.67 -12.63 2.38
C ILE A 28 -21.80 -13.87 2.37
N THR A 29 -20.91 -13.99 1.40
CA THR A 29 -19.91 -15.07 1.36
C THR A 29 -18.70 -14.62 2.18
N LEU A 30 -18.31 -15.41 3.19
CA LEU A 30 -17.15 -15.14 4.02
C LEU A 30 -15.84 -15.27 3.24
N ASP A 31 -14.95 -14.30 3.42
CA ASP A 31 -13.63 -14.32 2.78
C ASP A 31 -12.73 -15.43 3.34
N SER A 32 -13.00 -15.90 4.57
CA SER A 32 -12.16 -16.87 5.28
C SER A 32 -12.30 -18.30 4.76
N ASP A 33 -13.52 -18.72 4.46
CA ASP A 33 -13.86 -20.13 4.20
C ASP A 33 -14.95 -20.29 3.12
N GLY A 34 -15.38 -19.20 2.48
CA GLY A 34 -16.39 -19.22 1.42
C GLY A 34 -17.80 -19.55 1.90
N LYS A 35 -18.05 -19.55 3.21
CA LYS A 35 -19.37 -19.90 3.76
C LYS A 35 -20.34 -18.72 3.65
N ASP A 36 -21.57 -19.03 3.22
CA ASP A 36 -22.63 -18.03 3.14
C ASP A 36 -23.26 -17.75 4.52
N ILE A 37 -23.34 -16.47 4.85
CA ILE A 37 -23.89 -15.92 6.08
C ILE A 37 -25.12 -15.09 5.74
N PHE A 38 -26.19 -15.29 6.49
CA PHE A 38 -27.45 -14.61 6.26
C PHE A 38 -27.36 -13.12 6.61
N LEU A 39 -27.87 -12.26 5.75
CA LEU A 39 -27.93 -10.80 5.92
C LEU A 39 -29.39 -10.34 5.94
N HIS A 40 -29.75 -9.51 6.92
CA HIS A 40 -31.10 -8.95 7.06
C HIS A 40 -31.05 -7.42 7.18
N HIS A 41 -32.02 -6.72 6.58
CA HIS A 41 -32.05 -5.25 6.51
C HIS A 41 -31.99 -4.58 7.90
N THR A 42 -32.60 -5.17 8.93
CA THR A 42 -32.56 -4.64 10.31
C THR A 42 -31.18 -4.67 10.96
N THR A 43 -30.20 -5.33 10.33
CA THR A 43 -28.82 -5.40 10.82
C THR A 43 -27.91 -4.36 10.17
N LEU A 44 -28.44 -3.63 9.19
CA LEU A 44 -27.83 -2.48 8.52
C LEU A 44 -28.07 -1.21 9.35
N GLN A 45 -27.16 -0.24 9.27
CA GLN A 45 -27.32 1.00 10.02
C GLN A 45 -28.42 1.89 9.39
N PRO A 46 -29.30 2.54 10.20
CA PRO A 46 -30.50 3.20 9.70
C PRO A 46 -30.29 4.49 8.88
N ASN A 47 -29.06 5.00 8.72
CA ASN A 47 -28.77 6.30 8.09
C ASN A 47 -27.77 6.24 6.93
N GLU A 48 -27.50 5.04 6.40
CA GLU A 48 -26.65 4.82 5.23
C GLU A 48 -27.54 4.20 4.17
N ASP A 49 -27.72 4.87 3.02
CA ASP A 49 -28.69 4.53 1.99
C ASP A 49 -28.75 3.02 1.71
N ASN A 50 -29.97 2.47 1.74
CA ASN A 50 -30.35 1.04 1.63
C ASN A 50 -29.87 0.27 0.37
N ASN A 51 -28.94 0.82 -0.42
CA ASN A 51 -28.49 0.30 -1.70
C ASN A 51 -27.31 -0.67 -1.56
N ILE A 52 -27.44 -1.74 -0.77
CA ILE A 52 -26.46 -2.82 -0.76
C ILE A 52 -26.62 -3.67 -2.02
N THR A 53 -25.55 -3.80 -2.78
CA THR A 53 -25.52 -4.57 -4.03
C THR A 53 -24.61 -5.79 -3.97
N SER A 54 -24.78 -6.72 -4.92
CA SER A 54 -23.85 -7.86 -5.06
C SER A 54 -22.45 -7.33 -5.36
N GLY A 55 -21.44 -7.86 -4.66
CA GLY A 55 -20.06 -7.37 -4.74
C GLY A 55 -19.67 -6.37 -3.65
N ASP A 56 -20.61 -5.80 -2.89
CA ASP A 56 -20.29 -4.90 -1.78
C ASP A 56 -19.51 -5.65 -0.68
N CYS A 57 -18.40 -5.05 -0.22
CA CYS A 57 -17.59 -5.58 0.87
C CYS A 57 -18.09 -5.05 2.23
N LEU A 58 -18.50 -5.97 3.10
CA LEU A 58 -19.09 -5.65 4.39
C LEU A 58 -18.22 -6.14 5.55
N THR A 59 -18.31 -5.43 6.67
CA THR A 59 -17.84 -5.93 7.97
C THR A 59 -19.02 -6.20 8.88
N PHE A 60 -19.01 -7.33 9.57
CA PHE A 60 -20.12 -7.76 10.41
C PHE A 60 -19.66 -8.71 11.52
N THR A 61 -20.52 -8.94 12.50
CA THR A 61 -20.32 -9.95 13.55
C THR A 61 -21.28 -11.11 13.30
N ILE A 62 -20.79 -12.34 13.38
CA ILE A 62 -21.65 -13.52 13.24
C ILE A 62 -22.32 -13.84 14.58
N LYS A 63 -23.64 -14.03 14.55
CA LYS A 63 -24.40 -14.57 15.68
C LYS A 63 -25.22 -15.80 15.26
N PRO A 64 -25.30 -16.83 16.12
CA PRO A 64 -26.22 -17.95 15.90
C PRO A 64 -27.68 -17.49 16.00
N GLN A 65 -28.54 -18.01 15.12
CA GLN A 65 -29.99 -17.83 15.15
C GLN A 65 -30.70 -19.17 14.88
N LYS A 66 -32.03 -19.20 15.09
CA LYS A 66 -32.88 -20.40 14.90
C LYS A 66 -32.75 -21.05 13.51
N LYS A 67 -32.33 -20.31 12.47
CA LYS A 67 -32.17 -20.79 11.09
C LYS A 67 -30.72 -20.73 10.58
N GLY A 68 -29.73 -20.75 11.47
CA GLY A 68 -28.31 -20.77 11.10
C GLY A 68 -27.53 -19.53 11.55
N LEU A 69 -26.47 -19.18 10.83
CA LEU A 69 -25.59 -18.06 11.17
C LEU A 69 -26.06 -16.78 10.47
N ALA A 70 -26.15 -15.68 11.22
CA ALA A 70 -26.56 -14.38 10.69
C ALA A 70 -25.52 -13.30 10.98
N ALA A 71 -25.35 -12.39 10.02
CA ALA A 71 -24.58 -11.18 10.14
C ALA A 71 -25.34 -10.17 11.03
N THR A 72 -24.62 -9.49 11.92
CA THR A 72 -25.14 -8.44 12.79
C THR A 72 -24.13 -7.30 12.87
N GLN A 73 -24.58 -6.08 13.20
CA GLN A 73 -23.72 -4.89 13.26
C GLN A 73 -22.97 -4.66 11.94
N VAL A 74 -23.71 -4.78 10.84
CA VAL A 74 -23.19 -4.73 9.48
C VAL A 74 -22.83 -3.29 9.14
N THR A 75 -21.68 -3.08 8.50
CA THR A 75 -21.23 -1.74 8.09
C THR A 75 -20.37 -1.88 6.85
N ARG A 76 -20.48 -0.95 5.89
CA ARG A 76 -19.62 -0.96 4.70
C ARG A 76 -18.17 -0.77 5.10
N LEU A 77 -17.28 -1.50 4.43
CA LEU A 77 -15.85 -1.40 4.72
C LEU A 77 -15.32 0.02 4.48
N GLU A 78 -15.90 0.75 3.51
CA GLU A 78 -15.53 2.12 3.14
C GLU A 78 -15.89 3.16 4.22
N GLU A 79 -17.03 3.01 4.89
CA GLU A 79 -17.50 3.93 5.96
C GLU A 79 -16.76 3.71 7.29
N VAL A 80 -16.36 2.47 7.56
CA VAL A 80 -15.42 2.16 8.66
C VAL A 80 -14.07 2.84 8.40
N VAL A 81 -13.66 2.97 7.15
CA VAL A 81 -12.43 3.66 6.76
C VAL A 81 -12.62 5.19 6.89
N GLN A 82 -13.70 5.78 6.40
CA GLN A 82 -13.95 7.24 6.47
C GLN A 82 -14.23 7.76 7.88
N SER A 83 -15.00 7.03 8.70
CA SER A 83 -15.23 7.38 10.12
C SER A 83 -13.97 7.25 10.98
N ARG A 84 -13.02 6.39 10.57
CA ARG A 84 -11.66 6.29 11.16
C ARG A 84 -10.71 7.37 10.66
N ILE A 85 -10.85 7.83 9.42
CA ILE A 85 -10.07 8.93 8.83
C ILE A 85 -10.42 10.29 9.48
N SER A 86 -11.70 10.54 9.76
CA SER A 86 -12.17 11.86 10.26
C SER A 86 -11.86 12.14 11.74
N LYS A 87 -11.78 11.14 12.62
CA LYS A 87 -11.72 11.38 14.08
C LYS A 87 -10.37 11.21 14.77
N LYS A 88 -9.32 10.67 14.13
CA LYS A 88 -8.00 10.54 14.76
C LYS A 88 -6.87 10.61 13.72
N ASN A 89 -6.30 11.80 13.53
CA ASN A 89 -4.90 11.95 13.12
C ASN A 89 -3.97 11.40 14.23
N LYS A 90 -3.96 10.07 14.36
CA LYS A 90 -2.94 9.28 15.04
C LYS A 90 -2.87 7.94 14.29
N PRO A 91 -1.70 7.52 13.80
CA PRO A 91 -1.56 6.34 12.96
C PRO A 91 -2.16 5.12 13.67
N LEU A 92 -3.04 4.40 12.96
CA LEU A 92 -3.63 3.16 13.45
C LEU A 92 -2.53 2.10 13.60
N LYS A 93 -2.24 1.69 14.84
CA LYS A 93 -1.42 0.51 15.12
C LYS A 93 -2.14 -0.72 14.56
N TYR A 94 -1.66 -1.23 13.42
CA TYR A 94 -2.01 -2.56 12.96
C TYR A 94 -1.67 -3.54 14.10
N LYS A 95 -2.58 -4.49 14.39
CA LYS A 95 -2.39 -5.48 15.45
C LYS A 95 -1.14 -6.29 15.07
N GLN A 96 -0.01 -5.91 15.67
CA GLN A 96 1.27 -6.55 15.47
C GLN A 96 1.07 -8.03 15.77
N ILE A 97 1.32 -8.89 14.78
CA ILE A 97 1.83 -10.22 15.13
C ILE A 97 3.18 -9.88 15.75
N ASP A 98 3.26 -9.93 17.07
CA ASP A 98 4.50 -9.64 17.78
C ASP A 98 5.49 -10.76 17.47
N SER A 99 6.22 -10.59 16.37
CA SER A 99 7.37 -11.41 16.02
C SER A 99 8.60 -11.02 16.84
N GLY A 100 8.50 -9.99 17.71
CA GLY A 100 9.63 -9.37 18.39
C GLY A 100 10.58 -8.58 17.46
N LEU A 101 10.33 -8.61 16.15
CA LEU A 101 11.22 -8.02 15.13
C LEU A 101 11.08 -6.50 15.10
N LYS A 102 12.20 -5.80 15.22
CA LYS A 102 12.29 -4.34 15.09
C LYS A 102 12.92 -3.97 13.75
N PHE A 103 12.70 -2.74 13.30
CA PHE A 103 13.41 -2.21 12.12
C PHE A 103 14.93 -2.24 12.28
N ALA A 104 15.43 -2.09 13.51
CA ALA A 104 16.85 -2.19 13.81
C ALA A 104 17.44 -3.58 13.51
N ASP A 105 16.60 -4.62 13.48
CA ASP A 105 17.02 -6.00 13.20
C ASP A 105 17.08 -6.30 11.69
N LEU A 106 16.73 -5.34 10.83
CA LEU A 106 16.64 -5.49 9.38
C LEU A 106 17.88 -4.99 8.61
N ASP A 107 19.01 -4.77 9.30
CA ASP A 107 20.30 -4.36 8.72
C ASP A 107 20.21 -3.11 7.82
N LEU A 108 19.47 -2.10 8.30
CA LEU A 108 19.28 -0.83 7.60
C LEU A 108 20.26 0.24 8.14
N ASP A 109 20.72 1.13 7.26
CA ASP A 109 21.60 2.25 7.60
C ASP A 109 20.96 3.14 8.67
N SER A 110 21.78 3.60 9.59
CA SER A 110 21.38 4.48 10.71
C SER A 110 20.55 5.69 10.29
N LYS A 111 20.80 6.27 9.11
CA LYS A 111 20.06 7.40 8.53
C LYS A 111 18.64 7.01 8.12
N ILE A 112 18.48 5.82 7.57
CA ILE A 112 17.18 5.27 7.19
C ILE A 112 16.39 4.93 8.46
N LEU A 113 17.03 4.26 9.43
CA LEU A 113 16.41 3.95 10.72
C LEU A 113 15.96 5.21 11.47
N GLN A 114 16.76 6.29 11.41
CA GLN A 114 16.37 7.58 11.97
C GLN A 114 15.12 8.13 11.29
N ALA A 115 15.08 8.13 9.96
CA ALA A 115 13.90 8.59 9.22
C ALA A 115 12.63 7.78 9.53
N VAL A 116 12.76 6.45 9.67
CA VAL A 116 11.67 5.54 10.05
C VAL A 116 11.13 5.90 11.45
N ARG A 117 12.02 6.12 12.43
CA ARG A 117 11.62 6.55 13.78
C ARG A 117 10.91 7.90 13.77
N ASP A 118 11.44 8.86 13.02
CA ASP A 118 10.84 10.20 12.90
C ASP A 118 9.44 10.16 12.25
N SER A 119 9.19 9.21 11.36
CA SER A 119 7.85 8.96 10.80
C SER A 119 6.88 8.26 11.76
N GLY A 120 7.32 7.90 12.97
CA GLY A 120 6.49 7.27 14.00
C GLY A 120 6.32 5.75 13.83
N TYR A 121 7.19 5.10 13.05
CA TYR A 121 7.13 3.66 12.84
C TYR A 121 7.88 2.96 13.97
N GLU A 122 7.16 2.13 14.74
CA GLU A 122 7.72 1.42 15.90
C GLU A 122 8.25 0.03 15.52
N ALA A 123 7.51 -0.71 14.68
CA ALA A 123 7.86 -2.05 14.24
C ALA A 123 7.39 -2.29 12.79
N PRO A 124 8.07 -3.16 12.02
CA PRO A 124 7.67 -3.49 10.66
C PRO A 124 6.30 -4.20 10.64
N THR A 125 5.49 -3.88 9.62
CA THR A 125 4.28 -4.65 9.33
C THR A 125 4.66 -6.05 8.82
N PRO A 126 3.75 -7.05 8.85
CA PRO A 126 4.07 -8.40 8.38
C PRO A 126 4.64 -8.45 6.96
N ILE A 127 4.10 -7.64 6.04
CA ILE A 127 4.63 -7.54 4.67
C ILE A 127 6.02 -6.91 4.62
N GLN A 128 6.31 -5.92 5.46
CA GLN A 128 7.65 -5.32 5.56
C GLN A 128 8.65 -6.33 6.13
N ALA A 129 8.29 -7.01 7.22
CA ALA A 129 9.14 -8.01 7.86
C ALA A 129 9.50 -9.16 6.91
N GLN A 130 8.60 -9.55 6.01
CA GLN A 130 8.83 -10.61 5.02
C GLN A 130 9.58 -10.10 3.78
N ALA A 131 9.17 -8.95 3.22
CA ALA A 131 9.70 -8.48 1.94
C ALA A 131 11.10 -7.85 2.08
N ILE A 132 11.36 -7.08 3.15
CA ILE A 132 12.61 -6.31 3.29
C ILE A 132 13.84 -7.24 3.20
N PRO A 133 13.94 -8.36 3.96
CA PRO A 133 15.09 -9.25 3.86
C PRO A 133 15.25 -9.90 2.49
N ILE A 134 14.14 -10.19 1.78
CA ILE A 134 14.18 -10.83 0.46
C ILE A 134 14.74 -9.84 -0.58
N ILE A 135 14.28 -8.58 -0.55
CA ILE A 135 14.77 -7.52 -1.45
C ILE A 135 16.24 -7.18 -1.18
N LEU A 136 16.65 -7.11 0.10
CA LEU A 136 18.06 -6.89 0.46
C LEU A 136 18.99 -7.99 -0.09
N ASN A 137 18.48 -9.22 -0.17
CA ASN A 137 19.19 -10.34 -0.78
C ASN A 137 19.16 -10.34 -2.33
N GLY A 138 18.62 -9.29 -2.95
CA GLY A 138 18.61 -9.13 -4.41
C GLY A 138 17.67 -10.09 -5.13
N LYS A 139 16.62 -10.57 -4.47
CA LYS A 139 15.62 -11.47 -5.06
C LYS A 139 14.37 -10.71 -5.50
N ASP A 140 13.79 -11.15 -6.60
CA ASP A 140 12.52 -10.64 -7.10
C ASP A 140 11.35 -11.07 -6.22
N ILE A 141 10.33 -10.21 -6.13
CA ILE A 141 9.14 -10.43 -5.31
C ILE A 141 7.89 -10.00 -6.07
N LEU A 142 6.86 -10.85 -5.99
CA LEU A 142 5.48 -10.47 -6.28
C LEU A 142 4.74 -10.30 -4.96
N GLY A 143 4.31 -9.07 -4.66
CA GLY A 143 3.67 -8.72 -3.40
C GLY A 143 2.16 -8.48 -3.57
N CYS A 144 1.33 -9.44 -3.19
CA CYS A 144 -0.13 -9.24 -3.10
C CYS A 144 -0.52 -8.79 -1.70
N ALA A 145 -0.83 -7.51 -1.52
CA ALA A 145 -1.42 -7.02 -0.26
C ALA A 145 -2.36 -5.85 -0.49
N GLN A 146 -3.32 -5.69 0.43
CA GLN A 146 -4.28 -4.59 0.40
C GLN A 146 -3.58 -3.22 0.53
N THR A 147 -4.17 -2.17 -0.03
CA THR A 147 -3.73 -0.78 0.18
C THR A 147 -3.70 -0.43 1.67
N GLY A 148 -2.72 0.38 2.08
CA GLY A 148 -2.56 0.77 3.49
C GLY A 148 -1.86 -0.26 4.39
N THR A 149 -1.38 -1.39 3.85
CA THR A 149 -0.62 -2.43 4.61
C THR A 149 0.88 -2.12 4.77
N GLY A 150 1.34 -0.99 4.20
CA GLY A 150 2.75 -0.58 4.27
C GLY A 150 3.65 -1.13 3.15
N LYS A 151 3.07 -1.59 2.03
CA LYS A 151 3.78 -2.03 0.80
C LYS A 151 4.88 -1.06 0.36
N THR A 152 4.60 0.24 0.37
CA THR A 152 5.55 1.25 -0.08
C THR A 152 6.82 1.25 0.74
N ALA A 153 6.73 1.15 2.08
CA ALA A 153 7.92 1.02 2.92
C ALA A 153 8.62 -0.35 2.73
N ALA A 154 7.84 -1.40 2.44
CA ALA A 154 8.37 -2.74 2.24
C ALA A 154 9.37 -2.82 1.07
N PHE A 155 9.16 -2.05 -0.01
CA PHE A 155 10.15 -1.93 -1.09
C PHE A 155 11.07 -0.71 -0.94
N ALA A 156 10.59 0.43 -0.42
CA ALA A 156 11.39 1.65 -0.40
C ALA A 156 12.59 1.55 0.56
N LEU A 157 12.40 0.96 1.75
CA LEU A 157 13.47 0.83 2.74
C LEU A 157 14.67 0.01 2.25
N PRO A 158 14.50 -1.22 1.71
CA PRO A 158 15.63 -2.00 1.23
C PRO A 158 16.28 -1.40 -0.02
N ILE A 159 15.50 -0.72 -0.88
CA ILE A 159 16.05 0.00 -2.03
C ILE A 159 16.93 1.18 -1.58
N LEU A 160 16.44 1.99 -0.64
CA LEU A 160 17.22 3.09 -0.07
C LEU A 160 18.52 2.56 0.57
N GLN A 161 18.44 1.44 1.29
CA GLN A 161 19.60 0.80 1.90
C GLN A 161 20.66 0.41 0.86
N ARG A 162 20.23 -0.19 -0.26
CA ARG A 162 21.13 -0.54 -1.36
C ARG A 162 21.79 0.70 -1.95
N LEU A 163 21.03 1.75 -2.24
CA LEU A 163 21.55 2.99 -2.84
C LEU A 163 22.54 3.72 -1.92
N VAL A 164 22.27 3.78 -0.61
CA VAL A 164 23.19 4.37 0.36
C VAL A 164 24.51 3.59 0.41
N SER A 165 24.43 2.26 0.43
CA SER A 165 25.62 1.40 0.44
C SER A 165 26.49 1.59 -0.81
N THR A 166 25.87 1.62 -2.00
CA THR A 166 26.59 1.84 -3.27
C THR A 166 27.22 3.24 -3.33
N LYS A 167 26.51 4.26 -2.82
CA LYS A 167 27.01 5.65 -2.80
C LYS A 167 28.22 5.83 -1.88
N ASN A 168 28.28 5.13 -0.75
CA ASN A 168 29.41 5.19 0.17
C ASN A 168 30.68 4.53 -0.43
N ASN A 169 30.51 3.53 -1.30
CA ASN A 169 31.62 2.82 -1.93
C ASN A 169 32.21 3.56 -3.15
N ASN A 170 31.43 4.42 -3.80
CA ASN A 170 31.84 5.16 -4.98
C ASN A 170 32.39 6.55 -4.61
N ASN A 171 33.72 6.67 -4.50
CA ASN A 171 34.39 7.95 -4.35
C ASN A 171 33.99 8.92 -5.50
N MET A 172 33.49 10.08 -5.12
CA MET A 172 32.73 11.04 -5.93
C MET A 172 33.38 11.43 -7.27
N LYS A 173 32.57 11.44 -8.34
CA LYS A 173 32.56 12.42 -9.47
C LYS A 173 31.66 12.03 -10.65
N THR A 174 30.91 10.93 -10.59
CA THR A 174 30.02 10.53 -11.67
C THR A 174 28.68 11.28 -11.62
N LYS A 175 28.15 11.64 -12.80
CA LYS A 175 26.79 12.21 -12.94
C LYS A 175 25.78 11.22 -12.34
N ARG A 176 24.85 11.70 -11.50
CA ARG A 176 23.77 10.85 -10.94
C ARG A 176 22.99 10.18 -12.07
N LYS A 177 22.68 8.91 -11.88
CA LYS A 177 21.96 8.06 -12.85
C LYS A 177 20.72 7.50 -12.17
N ILE A 178 19.68 7.23 -12.97
CA ILE A 178 18.45 6.64 -12.49
C ILE A 178 18.72 5.17 -12.20
N SER A 179 18.87 4.82 -10.92
CA SER A 179 19.10 3.45 -10.45
C SER A 179 17.81 2.75 -10.04
N VAL A 180 16.73 3.50 -9.81
CA VAL A 180 15.43 2.97 -9.41
C VAL A 180 14.34 3.58 -10.28
N LEU A 181 13.48 2.73 -10.82
CA LEU A 181 12.27 3.11 -11.52
C LEU A 181 11.05 2.54 -10.79
N VAL A 182 10.12 3.41 -10.39
CA VAL A 182 8.81 3.01 -9.89
C VAL A 182 7.73 3.48 -10.85
N VAL A 183 6.88 2.57 -11.30
CA VAL A 183 5.75 2.86 -12.19
C VAL A 183 4.46 2.68 -11.40
N ALA A 184 3.60 3.70 -11.42
CA ALA A 184 2.30 3.69 -10.78
C ALA A 184 1.20 4.14 -11.76
N PRO A 185 -0.02 3.59 -11.68
CA PRO A 185 -1.11 3.86 -12.65
C PRO A 185 -1.59 5.31 -12.64
N THR A 186 -1.52 5.99 -11.49
CA THR A 186 -2.10 7.32 -11.32
C THR A 186 -1.08 8.33 -10.80
N ARG A 187 -1.32 9.61 -11.10
CA ARG A 187 -0.51 10.71 -10.60
C ARG A 187 -0.51 10.75 -9.08
N GLU A 188 -1.67 10.55 -8.47
CA GLU A 188 -1.89 10.62 -7.03
C GLU A 188 -1.05 9.56 -6.32
N LEU A 189 -1.06 8.33 -6.81
CA LEU A 189 -0.25 7.25 -6.26
C LEU A 189 1.25 7.49 -6.49
N ALA A 190 1.64 7.97 -7.68
CA ALA A 190 3.04 8.33 -7.96
C ALA A 190 3.57 9.41 -7.00
N ILE A 191 2.75 10.42 -6.66
CA ILE A 191 3.11 11.44 -5.68
C ILE A 191 3.24 10.84 -4.28
N GLN A 192 2.31 9.97 -3.86
CA GLN A 192 2.38 9.30 -2.55
C GLN A 192 3.64 8.43 -2.40
N ILE A 193 4.03 7.71 -3.45
CA ILE A 193 5.26 6.92 -3.47
C ILE A 193 6.48 7.85 -3.37
N LYS A 194 6.52 8.92 -4.16
CA LYS A 194 7.59 9.93 -4.08
C LYS A 194 7.74 10.49 -2.66
N ASP A 195 6.63 10.82 -2.02
CA ASP A 195 6.65 11.40 -0.67
C ASP A 195 7.09 10.36 0.37
N SER A 196 6.75 9.08 0.18
CA SER A 196 7.32 7.99 0.99
C SER A 196 8.84 7.90 0.86
N PHE A 197 9.39 7.98 -0.36
CA PHE A 197 10.84 8.05 -0.56
C PHE A 197 11.49 9.29 0.07
N ASN A 198 10.80 10.43 0.07
CA ASN A 198 11.28 11.64 0.77
C ASN A 198 11.32 11.45 2.28
N ILE A 199 10.28 10.82 2.85
CA ILE A 199 10.19 10.54 4.28
C ILE A 199 11.33 9.61 4.68
N TYR A 200 11.41 8.41 4.10
CA TYR A 200 12.40 7.40 4.50
C TYR A 200 13.83 7.76 4.06
N GLY A 201 13.98 8.52 2.98
CA GLY A 201 15.27 8.95 2.43
C GLY A 201 15.79 10.26 3.00
N LYS A 202 15.07 10.91 3.94
CA LYS A 202 15.33 12.28 4.45
C LYS A 202 16.81 12.58 4.74
N TYR A 203 17.54 11.63 5.33
CA TYR A 203 18.92 11.82 5.79
C TYR A 203 19.99 11.21 4.85
N THR A 204 19.59 10.65 3.70
CA THR A 204 20.49 9.91 2.79
C THR A 204 21.17 10.79 1.74
N GLY A 205 20.58 11.96 1.45
CA GLY A 205 20.98 12.81 0.33
C GLY A 205 20.78 12.18 -1.04
N LEU A 206 19.94 11.15 -1.14
CA LEU A 206 19.43 10.62 -2.42
C LEU A 206 18.40 11.58 -3.00
N ARG A 207 18.34 11.67 -4.32
CA ARG A 207 17.43 12.54 -5.06
C ARG A 207 16.38 11.69 -5.76
N ASN A 208 15.13 12.07 -5.60
CA ASN A 208 14.02 11.49 -6.35
C ASN A 208 13.27 12.57 -7.14
N THR A 209 12.56 12.15 -8.18
CA THR A 209 11.56 12.98 -8.84
C THR A 209 10.37 12.11 -9.27
N VAL A 210 9.26 12.77 -9.57
CA VAL A 210 8.08 12.15 -10.15
C VAL A 210 7.77 12.76 -11.52
N VAL A 211 7.37 11.94 -12.49
CA VAL A 211 6.93 12.38 -13.82
C VAL A 211 5.53 11.83 -14.15
N TYR A 212 4.63 12.70 -14.60
CA TYR A 212 3.26 12.32 -14.94
C TYR A 212 2.62 13.28 -15.95
N GLY A 213 1.60 12.79 -16.65
CA GLY A 213 0.83 13.52 -17.67
C GLY A 213 -0.08 14.62 -17.10
N GLY A 214 -0.73 15.38 -17.99
CA GLY A 214 -1.71 16.41 -17.60
C GLY A 214 -1.12 17.71 -17.01
N VAL A 215 0.21 17.83 -16.96
CA VAL A 215 0.92 19.06 -16.56
C VAL A 215 2.09 19.33 -17.51
N GLY A 216 2.60 20.57 -17.49
CA GLY A 216 3.74 20.97 -18.31
C GLY A 216 4.95 20.04 -18.14
N GLN A 217 5.57 19.69 -19.27
CA GLN A 217 6.69 18.76 -19.33
C GLN A 217 8.02 19.39 -18.86
N ASN A 218 8.26 20.65 -19.23
CA ASN A 218 9.55 21.33 -19.01
C ASN A 218 10.05 21.31 -17.55
N PRO A 219 9.21 21.55 -16.51
CA PRO A 219 9.65 21.43 -15.12
C PRO A 219 10.13 20.03 -14.74
N GLN A 220 9.54 18.99 -15.32
CA GLN A 220 9.92 17.59 -15.08
C GLN A 220 11.26 17.26 -15.76
N VAL A 221 11.45 17.71 -17.01
CA VAL A 221 12.72 17.56 -17.74
C VAL A 221 13.87 18.27 -17.04
N LYS A 222 13.65 19.50 -16.55
CA LYS A 222 14.68 20.23 -15.79
C LYS A 222 15.12 19.47 -14.54
N LYS A 223 14.19 18.84 -13.81
CA LYS A 223 14.54 18.01 -12.64
C LYS A 223 15.34 16.76 -13.03
N LEU A 224 14.97 16.09 -14.12
CA LEU A 224 15.74 14.94 -14.65
C LEU A 224 17.17 15.35 -15.03
N GLN A 225 17.33 16.49 -15.70
CA GLN A 225 18.64 17.01 -16.12
C GLN A 225 19.58 17.33 -14.94
N GLN A 226 19.01 17.73 -13.78
CA GLN A 226 19.77 17.96 -12.54
C GLN A 226 20.29 16.67 -11.89
N GLY A 227 19.88 15.51 -12.40
CA GLY A 227 20.28 14.19 -11.94
C GLY A 227 19.48 13.72 -10.73
N VAL A 228 18.88 12.54 -10.87
CA VAL A 228 18.08 11.85 -9.84
C VAL A 228 18.54 10.40 -9.72
N ASP A 229 18.44 9.86 -8.52
CA ASP A 229 18.77 8.47 -8.20
C ASP A 229 17.53 7.56 -8.35
N ILE A 230 16.34 8.12 -8.04
CA ILE A 230 15.05 7.41 -8.05
C ILE A 230 14.06 8.17 -8.93
N LEU A 231 13.48 7.49 -9.91
CA LEU A 231 12.43 8.01 -10.78
C LEU A 231 11.10 7.32 -10.46
N ILE A 232 10.09 8.10 -10.11
CA ILE A 232 8.70 7.62 -10.01
C ILE A 232 7.95 8.15 -11.24
N ALA A 233 7.12 7.34 -11.89
CA ALA A 233 6.46 7.74 -13.12
C ALA A 233 5.08 7.12 -13.32
N THR A 234 4.22 7.80 -14.06
CA THR A 234 3.06 7.18 -14.73
C THR A 234 3.43 6.71 -16.14
N PRO A 235 2.91 5.58 -16.65
CA PRO A 235 3.36 4.95 -17.90
C PRO A 235 3.44 5.90 -19.09
N GLY A 236 2.35 6.62 -19.41
CA GLY A 236 2.31 7.48 -20.59
C GLY A 236 3.39 8.57 -20.62
N ARG A 237 3.61 9.28 -19.49
CA ARG A 237 4.67 10.31 -19.40
C ARG A 237 6.07 9.70 -19.36
N LEU A 238 6.23 8.51 -18.78
CA LEU A 238 7.51 7.80 -18.79
C LEU A 238 7.95 7.52 -20.23
N LEU A 239 7.07 6.89 -21.01
CA LEU A 239 7.36 6.53 -22.39
C LEU A 239 7.61 7.74 -23.28
N ASP A 240 6.81 8.79 -23.12
CA ASP A 240 7.00 10.06 -23.84
C ASP A 240 8.40 10.64 -23.62
N LEU A 241 8.83 10.74 -22.35
CA LEU A 241 10.15 11.26 -22.01
C LEU A 241 11.31 10.32 -22.42
N ILE A 242 11.08 9.01 -22.49
CA ILE A 242 12.05 8.05 -23.05
C ILE A 242 12.20 8.27 -24.55
N ARG A 243 11.10 8.35 -25.31
CA ARG A 243 11.11 8.57 -26.76
C ARG A 243 11.79 9.87 -27.15
N GLN A 244 11.64 10.91 -26.33
CA GLN A 244 12.31 12.20 -26.51
C GLN A 244 13.80 12.20 -26.07
N GLY A 245 14.30 11.09 -25.50
CA GLY A 245 15.70 10.98 -25.05
C GLY A 245 16.00 11.71 -23.73
N HIS A 246 14.98 12.10 -22.96
CA HIS A 246 15.16 12.76 -21.66
C HIS A 246 15.43 11.78 -20.51
N ILE A 247 15.08 10.51 -20.68
CA ILE A 247 15.26 9.45 -19.70
C ILE A 247 16.12 8.34 -20.30
N ASN A 248 17.15 7.93 -19.57
CA ASN A 248 17.96 6.76 -19.88
C ASN A 248 17.84 5.75 -18.73
N LEU A 249 17.30 4.57 -19.03
CA LEU A 249 17.07 3.49 -18.07
C LEU A 249 18.20 2.45 -18.01
N GLY A 250 19.29 2.62 -18.77
CA GLY A 250 20.38 1.64 -18.86
C GLY A 250 21.19 1.43 -17.56
N TYR A 251 20.84 2.14 -16.48
CA TYR A 251 21.45 2.03 -15.16
C TYR A 251 20.44 1.64 -14.08
N VAL A 252 19.20 1.33 -14.46
CA VAL A 252 18.17 0.91 -13.52
C VAL A 252 18.54 -0.46 -12.97
N GLU A 253 18.65 -0.54 -11.66
CA GLU A 253 18.91 -1.76 -10.89
C GLU A 253 17.62 -2.31 -10.27
N PHE A 254 16.66 -1.43 -9.98
CA PHE A 254 15.37 -1.79 -9.38
C PHE A 254 14.21 -1.25 -10.22
N LEU A 255 13.32 -2.16 -10.62
CA LEU A 255 12.03 -1.85 -11.22
C LEU A 255 10.91 -2.25 -10.26
N ILE A 256 9.97 -1.33 -10.03
CA ILE A 256 8.79 -1.55 -9.20
C ILE A 256 7.56 -1.19 -10.01
N LEU A 257 6.61 -2.10 -10.08
CA LEU A 257 5.29 -1.89 -10.66
C LEU A 257 4.26 -1.92 -9.52
N ASP A 258 3.77 -0.74 -9.10
CA ASP A 258 2.77 -0.65 -8.04
C ASP A 258 1.36 -0.58 -8.66
N GLU A 259 0.41 -1.35 -8.11
CA GLU A 259 -0.92 -1.57 -8.70
C GLU A 259 -0.84 -2.00 -10.18
N ALA A 260 -0.04 -3.04 -10.45
CA ALA A 260 0.19 -3.55 -11.81
C ALA A 260 -1.09 -4.11 -12.46
N ASP A 261 -1.95 -4.76 -11.70
CA ASP A 261 -3.30 -5.17 -12.10
C ASP A 261 -4.10 -3.98 -12.63
N ARG A 262 -4.12 -2.87 -11.89
CA ARG A 262 -4.80 -1.64 -12.32
C ARG A 262 -4.16 -1.03 -13.56
N MET A 263 -2.83 -1.11 -13.70
CA MET A 263 -2.16 -0.67 -14.94
C MET A 263 -2.62 -1.50 -16.16
N LEU A 264 -2.81 -2.81 -15.99
CA LEU A 264 -3.35 -3.68 -17.04
C LEU A 264 -4.80 -3.31 -17.39
N ASP A 265 -5.64 -3.08 -16.37
CA ASP A 265 -7.05 -2.68 -16.56
C ASP A 265 -7.18 -1.34 -17.30
N MET A 266 -6.23 -0.42 -17.10
CA MET A 266 -6.15 0.86 -17.79
C MET A 266 -5.59 0.75 -19.22
N GLY A 267 -5.20 -0.45 -19.66
CA GLY A 267 -4.72 -0.71 -21.02
C GLY A 267 -3.22 -0.49 -21.21
N PHE A 268 -2.43 -0.32 -20.15
CA PHE A 268 -0.98 -0.14 -20.24
C PHE A 268 -0.20 -1.43 -20.51
N ILE A 269 -0.86 -2.50 -20.95
CA ILE A 269 -0.22 -3.81 -21.21
C ILE A 269 0.83 -3.77 -22.34
N LYS A 270 0.70 -2.83 -23.28
CA LYS A 270 1.62 -2.69 -24.43
C LYS A 270 2.69 -1.62 -24.22
N ASP A 271 2.63 -0.91 -23.10
CA ASP A 271 3.42 0.26 -22.75
C ASP A 271 4.55 -0.13 -21.77
#